data_AF-A0A2S7KT27-F1
#
_entry.id   AF-A0A2S7KT27-F1
#
_cell.length_a   1.000
_cell.length_b   1.000
_cell.length_c   1.000
_cell.angle_alpha   90.00
_cell.angle_beta   90.00
_cell.angle_gamma   90.00
#
_symmetry.space_group_name_H-M   'P 1'
#
loop_
_entity.id
_entity.type
_entity.pdbx_description
1 polymer ?
#
loop_
_entity_poly.entity_id
_entity_poly.type
_entity_poly.pdbx_seq_one_letter_code
_entity_poly.pdbx_strand_id
1 'polypeptide(L)'
;MNKEHRQILELLKTYLDKHPDQRFGQAIFNLGVNQFQETTDPRNPNYTLRDIYNDSDDEIIYRIKRQIEWFELQQRVNEGISSTESLTGTTVNERLYLTGLLDLFEKYKETDKEFAKFILKSLKVDYESIDKILS
;
A
#
# COMPACT_ATOMS: atom_id res chain seq x y z
N MET A 1 2.20 -22.91 19.16
CA MET A 1 2.15 -21.62 18.44
C MET A 1 3.35 -20.78 18.87
N ASN A 2 4.30 -20.53 17.95
CA ASN A 2 5.46 -19.65 18.19
C ASN A 2 4.98 -18.20 18.32
N LYS A 3 5.91 -17.24 18.47
CA LYS A 3 5.56 -15.82 18.67
C LYS A 3 5.02 -15.21 17.39
N GLU A 4 5.61 -15.56 16.26
CA GLU A 4 5.36 -15.03 14.93
C GLU A 4 3.95 -15.41 14.47
N HIS A 5 3.54 -16.66 14.67
CA HIS A 5 2.17 -17.13 14.43
C HIS A 5 1.14 -16.28 15.21
N ARG A 6 1.41 -15.93 16.48
CA ARG A 6 0.47 -15.08 17.26
C ARG A 6 0.36 -13.70 16.65
N GLN A 7 1.50 -13.15 16.23
CA GLN A 7 1.55 -11.84 15.62
C GLN A 7 0.79 -11.80 14.29
N ILE A 8 0.93 -12.83 13.46
CA ILE A 8 0.16 -12.97 12.21
C ILE A 8 -1.34 -13.01 12.52
N LEU A 9 -1.75 -13.84 13.49
CA LEU A 9 -3.16 -13.94 13.88
C LEU A 9 -3.71 -12.63 14.45
N GLU A 10 -2.94 -11.90 15.26
CA GLU A 10 -3.37 -10.62 15.82
C GLU A 10 -3.50 -9.53 14.74
N LEU A 11 -2.58 -9.50 13.76
CA LEU A 11 -2.68 -8.59 12.61
C LEU A 11 -3.92 -8.90 11.76
N LEU A 12 -4.18 -10.18 11.48
CA LEU A 12 -5.37 -10.62 10.74
C LEU A 12 -6.65 -10.25 11.47
N LYS A 13 -6.71 -10.52 12.77
CA LYS A 13 -7.85 -10.17 13.63
C LYS A 13 -8.10 -8.67 13.60
N THR A 14 -7.07 -7.87 13.87
CA THR A 14 -7.16 -6.40 13.89
C THR A 14 -7.67 -5.86 12.55
N TYR A 15 -7.20 -6.42 11.43
CA TYR A 15 -7.65 -6.03 10.10
C TYR A 15 -9.12 -6.39 9.86
N LEU A 16 -9.53 -7.62 10.19
CA LEU A 16 -10.92 -8.06 10.01
C LEU A 16 -11.91 -7.33 10.93
N ASP A 17 -11.48 -6.97 12.15
CA ASP A 17 -12.29 -6.15 13.07
C ASP A 17 -12.57 -4.75 12.48
N LYS A 18 -11.64 -4.20 11.69
CA LYS A 18 -11.83 -2.94 10.93
C LYS A 18 -12.64 -3.11 9.64
N HIS A 19 -12.70 -4.34 9.11
CA HIS A 19 -13.32 -4.66 7.81
C HIS A 19 -14.30 -5.84 7.92
N PRO A 20 -15.40 -5.71 8.69
CA PRO A 20 -16.28 -6.83 9.02
C PRO A 20 -16.99 -7.45 7.80
N ASP A 21 -17.15 -6.68 6.71
CA ASP A 21 -17.78 -7.15 5.47
C ASP A 21 -16.85 -8.02 4.60
N GLN A 22 -15.55 -8.03 4.90
CA GLN A 22 -14.58 -8.77 4.12
C GLN A 22 -14.58 -10.25 4.51
N ARG A 23 -14.70 -11.13 3.51
CA ARG A 23 -14.61 -12.58 3.76
C ARG A 23 -13.19 -12.93 4.21
N PHE A 24 -13.06 -13.81 5.20
CA PHE A 24 -11.77 -14.24 5.76
C PHE A 24 -10.73 -14.61 4.68
N GLY A 25 -11.12 -15.44 3.71
CA GLY A 25 -10.23 -15.82 2.61
C GLY A 25 -9.72 -14.63 1.78
N GLN A 26 -10.54 -13.59 1.58
CA GLN A 26 -10.11 -12.37 0.89
C GLN A 26 -9.09 -11.59 1.73
N ALA A 27 -9.22 -11.57 3.06
CA ALA A 27 -8.24 -10.93 3.93
C ALA A 27 -6.86 -11.62 3.85
N ILE A 28 -6.83 -12.94 3.77
CA ILE A 28 -5.59 -13.72 3.60
C ILE A 28 -4.84 -13.31 2.32
N PHE A 29 -5.56 -13.10 1.21
CA PHE A 29 -4.95 -12.62 -0.04
C PHE A 29 -4.59 -11.12 0.00
N ASN A 30 -5.51 -10.28 0.46
CA ASN A 30 -5.30 -8.83 0.49
C ASN A 30 -4.11 -8.44 1.38
N LEU A 31 -3.92 -9.14 2.50
CA LEU A 31 -2.79 -8.94 3.39
C LEU A 31 -1.51 -9.67 2.95
N GLY A 32 -1.52 -10.36 1.80
CA GLY A 32 -0.34 -11.01 1.25
C GLY A 32 0.17 -12.21 2.07
N VAL A 33 -0.71 -12.84 2.87
CA VAL A 33 -0.41 -14.10 3.56
C VAL A 33 -0.28 -15.23 2.53
N ASN A 34 -1.21 -15.26 1.57
CA ASN A 34 -1.09 -16.04 0.34
C ASN A 34 -1.14 -15.08 -0.85
N GLN A 35 -0.55 -15.52 -1.97
CA GLN A 35 -0.45 -14.71 -3.19
C GLN A 35 -0.60 -15.59 -4.42
N PHE A 36 -1.02 -14.98 -5.53
CA PHE A 36 -0.85 -15.62 -6.84
C PHE A 36 0.61 -15.53 -7.27
N GLN A 37 1.05 -16.47 -8.10
CA GLN A 37 2.34 -16.36 -8.78
C GLN A 37 2.33 -15.09 -9.65
N GLU A 38 3.47 -14.40 -9.71
CA GLU A 38 3.63 -13.30 -10.65
C GLU A 38 3.45 -13.82 -12.08
N THR A 39 2.55 -13.19 -12.83
CA THR A 39 2.38 -13.54 -14.24
C THR A 39 3.43 -12.84 -15.08
N THR A 40 4.10 -13.60 -15.94
CA THR A 40 5.02 -13.05 -16.95
C THR A 40 4.27 -12.47 -18.15
N ASP A 41 3.01 -12.89 -18.40
CA ASP A 41 2.12 -12.29 -19.40
C ASP A 41 0.78 -11.85 -18.75
N PRO A 42 0.57 -10.53 -18.55
CA PRO A 42 -0.67 -10.01 -17.98
C PRO A 42 -1.93 -10.34 -18.78
N ARG A 43 -1.81 -10.70 -20.06
CA ARG A 43 -2.94 -11.06 -20.93
C ARG A 43 -3.39 -12.50 -20.72
N ASN A 44 -2.56 -13.32 -20.09
CA ASN A 44 -2.86 -14.71 -19.75
C ASN A 44 -2.39 -15.01 -18.32
N PRO A 45 -3.08 -14.45 -17.31
CA PRO A 45 -2.70 -14.63 -15.92
C PRO A 45 -2.88 -16.09 -15.52
N ASN A 46 -1.79 -16.77 -15.17
CA ASN A 46 -1.88 -18.05 -14.47
C ASN A 46 -2.34 -17.77 -13.03
N TYR A 47 -3.58 -18.15 -12.70
CA TYR A 47 -4.14 -18.06 -11.34
C TYR A 47 -3.57 -19.12 -10.38
N THR A 48 -2.31 -19.50 -10.57
CA THR A 48 -1.62 -20.46 -9.74
C THR A 48 -1.23 -19.81 -8.43
N LEU A 49 -1.45 -20.50 -7.32
CA LEU A 49 -0.98 -20.04 -6.01
C LEU A 49 0.55 -20.06 -5.98
N ARG A 50 1.14 -19.02 -5.39
CA ARG A 50 2.57 -19.00 -5.08
C ARG A 50 2.87 -20.12 -4.08
N ASP A 51 3.95 -20.84 -4.33
CA ASP A 51 4.49 -21.75 -3.33
C ASP A 51 5.14 -20.92 -2.22
N ILE A 52 4.60 -21.03 -1.00
CA ILE A 52 5.06 -20.32 0.19
C ILE A 52 5.84 -21.22 1.15
N TYR A 53 6.18 -22.45 0.74
CA TYR A 53 6.89 -23.41 1.62
C TYR A 53 8.20 -22.87 2.19
N ASN A 54 8.89 -22.00 1.43
CA ASN A 54 10.16 -21.39 1.85
C ASN A 54 9.98 -19.99 2.47
N ASP A 55 8.75 -19.46 2.56
CA ASP A 55 8.51 -18.16 3.17
C ASP A 55 8.66 -18.29 4.69
N SER A 56 9.47 -17.42 5.29
CA SER A 56 9.54 -17.33 6.75
C SER A 56 8.31 -16.63 7.32
N ASP A 57 7.96 -16.92 8.58
CA ASP A 57 6.90 -16.19 9.27
C ASP A 57 7.19 -14.68 9.33
N ASP A 58 8.47 -14.29 9.45
CA ASP A 58 8.89 -12.88 9.44
C ASP A 58 8.61 -12.20 8.09
N GLU A 59 8.80 -12.91 6.97
CA GLU A 59 8.47 -12.42 5.64
C GLU A 59 6.95 -12.27 5.46
N ILE A 60 6.16 -13.21 5.99
CA ILE A 60 4.69 -13.10 6.03
C ILE A 60 4.28 -11.87 6.84
N ILE A 61 4.85 -11.68 8.03
CA ILE A 61 4.58 -10.51 8.89
C ILE A 61 4.93 -9.21 8.17
N TYR A 62 6.08 -9.15 7.51
CA TYR A 62 6.52 -7.99 6.75
C TYR A 62 5.51 -7.64 5.66
N ARG A 63 5.06 -8.63 4.87
CA ARG A 63 4.05 -8.43 3.82
C ARG A 63 2.72 -7.92 4.39
N ILE A 64 2.22 -8.53 5.47
CA ILE A 64 0.97 -8.09 6.11
C ILE A 64 1.08 -6.63 6.54
N LYS A 65 2.16 -6.26 7.24
CA LYS A 65 2.38 -4.88 7.69
C LYS A 65 2.46 -3.90 6.53
N ARG A 66 3.21 -4.25 5.48
CA ARG A 66 3.33 -3.42 4.29
C ARG A 66 1.98 -3.22 3.59
N GLN A 67 1.16 -4.26 3.50
CA GLN A 67 -0.18 -4.16 2.90
C GLN A 67 -1.13 -3.28 3.75
N ILE A 68 -1.07 -3.40 5.08
CA ILE A 68 -1.84 -2.52 5.97
C ILE A 68 -1.42 -1.06 5.77
N GLU A 69 -0.11 -0.79 5.76
CA GLU A 69 0.42 0.55 5.56
C GLU A 69 0.04 1.12 4.18
N TRP A 70 0.03 0.27 3.15
CA TRP A 70 -0.46 0.62 1.81
C TRP A 70 -1.93 1.01 1.82
N PHE A 71 -2.80 0.22 2.45
CA PHE A 71 -4.23 0.53 2.53
C PHE A 71 -4.50 1.83 3.30
N GLU A 72 -3.80 2.04 4.41
CA GLU A 72 -3.88 3.29 5.18
C GLU A 72 -3.42 4.50 4.37
N LEU A 73 -2.33 4.36 3.60
CA LEU A 73 -1.87 5.39 2.68
C LEU A 73 -2.91 5.71 1.61
N GLN A 74 -3.47 4.68 0.95
CA GLN A 74 -4.49 4.85 -0.08
C GLN A 74 -5.71 5.59 0.48
N GLN A 75 -6.16 5.24 1.68
CA GLN A 75 -7.25 5.92 2.36
C GLN A 75 -6.93 7.41 2.59
N ARG A 76 -5.77 7.72 3.17
CA ARG A 76 -5.33 9.10 3.42
C ARG A 76 -5.24 9.94 2.15
N VAL A 77 -4.70 9.35 1.08
CA VAL A 77 -4.59 10.01 -0.23
C VAL A 77 -5.97 10.31 -0.81
N ASN A 78 -6.89 9.34 -0.75
CA ASN A 78 -8.26 9.54 -1.23
C ASN A 78 -9.00 10.60 -0.42
N GLU A 79 -8.87 10.59 0.91
CA GLU A 79 -9.45 11.61 1.80
C GLU A 79 -8.91 13.01 1.47
N GLY A 80 -7.59 13.16 1.35
CA GLY A 80 -6.94 14.44 1.02
C GLY A 80 -7.35 14.98 -0.34
N ILE A 81 -7.47 14.12 -1.36
CA ILE A 81 -7.92 14.53 -2.70
C ILE A 81 -9.41 14.86 -2.71
N SER A 82 -10.24 14.10 -2.00
CA SER A 82 -11.69 14.34 -1.97
C SER A 82 -12.10 15.61 -1.21
N SER A 83 -11.26 16.07 -0.28
CA SER A 83 -11.53 17.23 0.59
C SER A 83 -11.01 18.56 0.02
N THR A 84 -10.31 18.55 -1.11
CA THR A 84 -9.72 19.75 -1.72
C THR A 84 -10.40 20.11 -3.04
N GLU A 85 -10.80 21.38 -3.19
CA GLU A 85 -11.25 21.90 -4.47
C GLU A 85 -10.05 22.08 -5.43
N SER A 86 -10.31 21.90 -6.73
CA SER A 86 -9.38 21.88 -7.87
C SER A 86 -7.89 22.20 -7.56
N LEU A 87 -7.03 21.20 -7.73
CA LEU A 87 -5.56 21.33 -7.61
C LEU A 87 -4.91 22.12 -8.77
N THR A 88 -5.71 22.70 -9.67
CA THR A 88 -5.22 23.42 -10.86
C THR A 88 -4.50 24.71 -10.47
N GLY A 89 -3.36 25.00 -11.10
CA GLY A 89 -2.60 26.23 -10.87
C GLY A 89 -1.72 26.24 -9.61
N THR A 90 -1.72 25.15 -8.84
CA THR A 90 -0.84 24.97 -7.66
C THR A 90 0.43 24.19 -8.00
N THR A 91 1.49 24.49 -7.26
CA THR A 91 2.76 23.74 -7.26
C THR A 91 2.61 22.39 -6.53
N VAL A 92 3.57 21.48 -6.72
CA VAL A 92 3.54 20.15 -6.08
C VAL A 92 3.52 20.23 -4.55
N ASN A 93 4.36 21.09 -3.96
CA ASN A 93 4.43 21.27 -2.51
C ASN A 93 3.13 21.85 -1.94
N GLU A 94 2.49 22.78 -2.65
CA GLU A 94 1.18 23.31 -2.25
C GLU A 94 0.11 22.22 -2.28
N ARG A 95 0.09 21.35 -3.30
CA ARG A 95 -0.85 20.21 -3.33
C ARG A 95 -0.63 19.26 -2.16
N LEU A 96 0.62 18.93 -1.86
CA LEU A 96 0.98 18.09 -0.71
C LEU A 96 0.50 18.70 0.61
N TYR A 97 0.67 20.01 0.77
CA TYR A 97 0.21 20.73 1.95
C TYR A 97 -1.32 20.78 2.04
N LEU A 98 -2.00 21.20 0.97
CA LEU A 98 -3.47 21.35 0.92
C LEU A 98 -4.20 20.02 1.16
N THR A 99 -3.64 18.91 0.68
CA THR A 99 -4.20 17.56 0.88
C THR A 99 -3.80 16.92 2.21
N GLY A 100 -2.96 17.59 3.01
CA GLY A 100 -2.44 17.03 4.27
C GLY A 100 -1.49 15.83 4.09
N LEU A 101 -0.91 15.67 2.90
CA LEU A 101 -0.05 14.54 2.54
C LEU A 101 1.45 14.86 2.66
N LEU A 102 1.83 16.09 3.00
CA LEU A 102 3.22 16.53 3.06
C LEU A 102 4.08 15.65 3.98
N ASP A 103 3.67 15.46 5.24
CA ASP A 103 4.45 14.68 6.22
C ASP A 103 4.57 13.21 5.80
N LEU A 104 3.49 12.64 5.24
CA LEU A 104 3.49 11.27 4.72
C LEU A 104 4.44 11.15 3.53
N PHE A 105 4.43 12.13 2.63
CA PHE A 105 5.32 12.16 1.48
C PHE A 105 6.79 12.23 1.91
N GLU A 106 7.15 13.14 2.81
CA GLU A 106 8.54 13.27 3.30
C GLU A 106 9.00 11.98 4.00
N LYS A 107 8.13 11.36 4.81
CA LYS A 107 8.42 10.03 5.39
C LYS A 107 8.74 9.00 4.29
N TYR A 108 7.84 8.82 3.33
CA TYR A 108 7.99 7.75 2.32
C TYR A 108 9.06 8.05 1.29
N LYS A 109 9.37 9.31 1.02
CA LYS A 109 10.47 9.69 0.14
C LYS A 109 11.79 9.07 0.60
N GLU A 110 12.00 8.99 1.92
CA GLU A 110 13.18 8.38 2.52
C GLU A 110 13.05 6.86 2.73
N THR A 111 11.85 6.35 3.07
CA THR A 111 11.69 4.95 3.50
C THR A 111 11.11 3.99 2.46
N ASP A 112 10.22 4.46 1.58
CA ASP A 112 9.57 3.65 0.52
C ASP A 112 9.22 4.53 -0.69
N LYS A 113 10.11 4.55 -1.68
CA LYS A 113 9.94 5.36 -2.89
C LYS A 113 8.70 4.98 -3.71
N GLU A 114 8.17 3.75 -3.59
CA GLU A 114 6.93 3.37 -4.28
C GLU A 114 5.72 4.08 -3.68
N PHE A 115 5.68 4.20 -2.35
CA PHE A 115 4.61 4.90 -1.64
C PHE A 115 4.69 6.41 -1.92
N ALA A 116 5.90 6.99 -1.92
CA ALA A 116 6.10 8.39 -2.31
C ALA A 116 5.65 8.64 -3.76
N LYS A 117 6.00 7.74 -4.68
CA LYS A 117 5.57 7.78 -6.09
C LYS A 117 4.05 7.71 -6.22
N PHE A 118 3.39 6.88 -5.42
CA PHE A 118 1.93 6.78 -5.41
C PHE A 118 1.24 8.09 -4.99
N ILE A 119 1.75 8.78 -3.96
CA ILE A 119 1.24 10.08 -3.53
C ILE A 119 1.32 11.09 -4.69
N LEU A 120 2.49 11.25 -5.30
CA LEU A 120 2.69 12.23 -6.37
C LEU A 120 1.83 11.93 -7.61
N LYS A 121 1.70 10.65 -8.01
CA LYS A 121 0.81 10.24 -9.09
C LYS A 121 -0.65 10.60 -8.80
N SER A 122 -1.10 10.37 -7.57
CA SER A 122 -2.46 10.66 -7.14
C SER A 122 -2.76 12.17 -7.20
N LEU A 123 -1.75 13.00 -6.89
CA LEU A 123 -1.79 14.47 -7.01
C LEU A 123 -1.60 14.99 -8.45
N LYS A 124 -1.62 14.11 -9.46
CA LYS A 124 -1.48 14.45 -10.88
C LYS A 124 -0.15 15.13 -11.22
N VAL A 125 0.92 14.75 -10.53
CA VAL A 125 2.29 15.13 -10.91
C VAL A 125 2.71 14.25 -12.09
N ASP A 126 3.35 14.84 -13.10
CA ASP A 126 3.80 14.13 -14.29
C ASP A 126 5.00 13.20 -13.96
N TYR A 127 5.20 12.22 -14.83
CA TYR A 127 6.21 11.18 -14.62
C TYR A 127 7.64 11.73 -14.56
N GLU A 128 7.99 12.72 -15.39
CA GLU A 128 9.34 13.29 -15.42
C GLU A 128 9.65 14.06 -14.14
N SER A 129 8.68 14.84 -13.65
CA SER A 129 8.79 15.56 -12.38
C SER A 129 8.92 14.60 -11.20
N ILE A 130 8.15 13.50 -11.18
CA ILE A 130 8.25 12.46 -10.14
C ILE A 130 9.66 11.87 -10.11
N ASP A 131 10.19 11.47 -11.25
CA ASP A 131 11.51 10.85 -11.32
C ASP A 131 12.61 11.83 -10.88
N LYS A 132 12.47 13.14 -11.15
CA LYS A 132 13.39 14.19 -10.63
C LYS A 132 13.26 14.43 -9.13
N ILE A 133 12.06 14.31 -8.57
CA ILE A 133 11.81 14.53 -7.13
C ILE A 133 12.31 13.33 -6.30
N LEU A 134 12.19 12.12 -6.86
CA LEU A 134 12.51 10.86 -6.18
C LEU A 134 13.86 10.26 -6.55
N SER A 135 14.61 10.85 -7.49
CA SER A 135 15.99 10.45 -7.80
C SER A 135 16.87 10.65 -6.57
#